data_AF-A0A7X0GNZ1-F1
#
_entry.id   AF-A0A7X0GNZ1-F1
#
_cell.length_a   1.000
_cell.length_b   1.000
_cell.length_c   1.000
_cell.angle_alpha   90.00
_cell.angle_beta   90.00
_cell.angle_gamma   90.00
#
_symmetry.space_group_name_H-M   'P 1'
#
loop_
_entity.id
_entity.type
_entity.pdbx_description
1 polymer ?
#
loop_
_entity_poly.entity_id
_entity_poly.type
_entity_poly.pdbx_seq_one_letter_code
_entity_poly.pdbx_strand_id
1 'polypeptide(L)' 'MGDDVELIARMVCEVRKTGREIDTAFALHTTVGDGRITLYHLYEDSCAVAEACFGDCPSRSG' A
#
# COMPACT_ATOMS: atom_id res chain seq x y z
N MET A 1 22.99 -3.57 11.55
CA MET A 1 22.37 -2.25 11.36
C MET A 1 22.16 -2.14 9.87
N GLY A 2 20.92 -1.98 9.41
CA GLY A 2 20.60 -1.90 7.99
C GLY A 2 20.47 -0.46 7.51
N ASP A 3 20.43 -0.25 6.20
CA ASP A 3 20.20 1.06 5.59
C ASP A 3 18.70 1.31 5.43
N ASP A 4 18.25 2.52 5.72
CA ASP A 4 16.86 2.93 5.51
C ASP A 4 16.68 3.56 4.13
N VAL A 5 15.64 3.13 3.42
CA VAL A 5 15.31 3.54 2.06
C VAL A 5 13.85 3.99 2.01
N GLU A 6 13.61 5.11 1.35
CA GLU A 6 12.28 5.62 1.05
C GLU A 6 11.98 5.56 -0.45
N LEU A 7 10.82 5.01 -0.81
CA LEU A 7 10.30 4.98 -2.17
C LEU A 7 8.93 5.64 -2.21
N ILE A 8 8.76 6.61 -3.11
CA ILE A 8 7.46 7.19 -3.45
C ILE A 8 7.12 6.78 -4.88
N ALA A 9 5.97 6.14 -5.07
CA ALA A 9 5.55 5.64 -6.37
C ALA A 9 4.02 5.54 -6.48
N ARG A 10 3.53 5.11 -7.64
CA ARG A 10 2.13 4.80 -7.90
C ARG A 10 1.99 3.31 -8.20
N MET A 11 0.94 2.69 -7.67
CA MET A 11 0.64 1.27 -7.84
C MET A 11 -0.76 1.11 -8.44
N VAL A 12 -0.87 0.21 -9.41
CA VAL A 12 -2.15 -0.30 -9.91
C VAL A 12 -2.19 -1.80 -9.65
N CYS A 13 -3.18 -2.28 -8.91
CA CYS A 13 -3.32 -3.71 -8.60
C CYS A 13 -4.79 -4.15 -8.56
N GLU A 14 -5.07 -5.39 -8.96
CA GLU A 14 -6.42 -5.96 -8.93
C GLU A 14 -6.64 -6.79 -7.66
N VAL A 15 -7.73 -6.50 -6.94
CA VAL A 15 -8.22 -7.34 -5.84
C VAL A 15 -8.95 -8.54 -6.44
N ARG A 16 -8.24 -9.66 -6.61
CA ARG A 16 -8.76 -10.89 -7.25
C ARG A 16 -10.12 -11.38 -6.73
N LYS A 17 -10.42 -11.14 -5.44
CA LYS A 17 -11.69 -11.55 -4.83
C LYS A 17 -12.89 -10.75 -5.37
N THR A 18 -12.70 -9.46 -5.65
CA THR A 18 -13.76 -8.54 -6.09
C THR A 18 -13.64 -8.15 -7.56
N GLY A 19 -12.49 -8.40 -8.20
CA GLY A 19 -12.15 -7.96 -9.54
C GLY A 19 -11.97 -6.44 -9.67
N ARG A 20 -11.88 -5.71 -8.55
CA ARG A 20 -11.72 -4.25 -8.54
C ARG A 20 -10.25 -3.87 -8.53
N GLU A 21 -9.90 -2.82 -9.25
CA GLU A 21 -8.56 -2.24 -9.21
C GLU A 21 -8.42 -1.25 -8.05
N ILE A 22 -7.23 -1.21 -7.47
CA ILE A 22 -6.73 -0.14 -6.63
C ILE A 22 -5.72 0.62 -7.47
N ASP A 23 -5.91 1.92 -7.62
CA ASP A 23 -4.98 2.83 -8.29
C ASP A 23 -4.63 3.97 -7.33
N THR A 24 -3.45 3.86 -6.69
CA THR A 24 -3.06 4.76 -5.61
C THR A 24 -1.58 5.13 -5.65
N ALA A 25 -1.27 6.34 -5.20
CA ALA A 25 0.09 6.66 -4.76
C ALA A 25 0.40 5.94 -3.44
N PHE A 26 1.68 5.62 -3.22
CA PHE A 26 2.15 5.03 -1.97
C PHE A 26 3.54 5.52 -1.60
N ALA A 27 3.85 5.42 -0.31
CA ALA A 27 5.18 5.57 0.24
C ALA A 27 5.61 4.25 0.90
N LEU A 28 6.83 3.79 0.61
CA LEU A 28 7.43 2.62 1.22
C LEU A 28 8.68 3.05 1.97
N HIS A 29 8.67 2.86 3.29
CA HIS A 29 9.85 3.00 4.14
C HIS A 29 10.37 1.59 4.46
N THR A 30 11.63 1.30 4.14
CA THR A 30 12.19 -0.05 4.30
C THR A 30 13.61 -0.03 4.84
N THR A 31 13.94 -1.04 5.64
CA THR A 31 15.30 -1.28 6.10
C THR A 31 15.91 -2.43 5.30
N VAL A 32 17.13 -2.24 4.79
CA VAL A 32 17.89 -3.24 4.02
C VAL A 32 19.08 -3.73 4.84
N GLY A 33 19.14 -5.03 5.11
CA GLY A 33 20.29 -5.69 5.73
C GLY A 33 20.82 -6.79 4.81
N ASP A 34 22.13 -6.83 4.58
CA ASP A 34 22.79 -7.81 3.72
C ASP A 34 22.16 -7.93 2.32
N GLY A 35 21.78 -6.80 1.74
CA GLY A 35 21.13 -6.72 0.42
C GLY A 35 19.69 -7.25 0.39
N ARG A 36 19.06 -7.47 1.55
CA ARG A 36 17.67 -7.95 1.67
C ARG A 36 16.82 -6.97 2.47
N ILE A 37 15.56 -6.82 2.08
CA ILE A 37 14.57 -6.10 2.88
C ILE A 37 14.29 -6.92 4.15
N THR A 38 14.48 -6.30 5.32
CA THR A 38 14.27 -6.93 6.63
C THR A 38 13.07 -6.33 7.38
N LEU A 39 12.66 -5.12 7.03
CA LEU A 39 11.47 -4.44 7.53
C LEU A 39 10.89 -3.57 6.42
N TYR A 40 9.56 -3.48 6.34
CA TYR A 40 8.90 -2.49 5.50
C TYR A 40 7.63 -1.94 6.16
N HIS A 41 7.40 -0.65 5.95
CA HIS A 41 6.13 0.03 6.20
C HIS A 41 5.62 0.61 4.89
N LEU A 42 4.45 0.17 4.47
CA LEU A 42 3.74 0.69 3.31
C LEU A 42 2.65 1.65 3.77
N TYR A 43 2.68 2.86 3.25
CA TYR A 43 1.64 3.87 3.44
C TYR A 43 0.90 4.04 2.11
N GLU A 44 -0.39 3.75 2.11
CA GLU A 44 -1.27 3.84 0.95
C GLU A 44 -2.64 4.39 1.38
N ASP A 45 -3.49 4.71 0.40
CA ASP A 45 -4.85 5.16 0.69
C ASP A 45 -5.72 3.99 1.16
N SER A 46 -5.95 3.92 2.48
CA SER A 46 -6.77 2.88 3.09
C SER A 46 -8.25 2.94 2.65
N CYS A 47 -8.76 4.10 2.24
CA CYS A 47 -10.12 4.16 1.66
C CYS A 47 -10.16 3.42 0.33
N ALA A 48 -9.22 3.68 -0.58
CA ALA A 48 -9.19 3.02 -1.87
C ALA A 48 -9.07 1.49 -1.72
N VAL A 49 -8.26 1.03 -0.78
CA VAL A 49 -8.14 -0.40 -0.46
C VAL A 49 -9.46 -0.96 0.07
N ALA A 50 -10.10 -0.26 1.02
CA ALA A 50 -11.37 -0.71 1.60
C ALA A 50 -12.50 -0.75 0.56
N GLU A 51 -12.62 0.26 -0.29
CA GLU A 51 -13.60 0.30 -1.39
C GLU A 51 -13.40 -0.83 -2.40
N ALA A 52 -12.14 -1.16 -2.74
CA ALA A 52 -11.83 -2.26 -3.64
C ALA A 52 -12.07 -3.64 -2.98
N CYS A 53 -11.78 -3.79 -1.69
CA CYS A 53 -11.88 -5.06 -0.96
C CYS A 53 -13.30 -5.38 -0.47
N PHE A 54 -14.02 -4.38 0.02
CA PHE A 54 -15.28 -4.55 0.77
C PHE A 54 -16.45 -3.80 0.14
N GLY A 55 -16.18 -2.80 -0.69
CA GLY A 55 -17.20 -2.03 -1.37
C GLY A 55 -17.52 -0.68 -0.75
N ASP A 56 -16.88 -0.36 0.37
CA ASP A 56 -17.06 0.85 1.13
C ASP A 56 -15.75 1.29 1.80
N CYS A 57 -15.52 2.60 1.87
CA CYS A 57 -14.52 3.14 2.78
C CYS A 57 -15.14 3.29 4.17
N PRO A 58 -14.49 2.81 5.26
CA PRO A 58 -14.94 3.07 6.62
C PRO A 58 -14.98 4.58 6.90
N SER A 59 -16.22 5.10 6.93
CA SER A 59 -16.65 6.48 7.18
C SER A 59 -16.04 7.59 6.31
N ARG A 60 -16.57 7.72 5.08
CA ARG A 60 -17.21 8.99 4.65
C ARG A 60 -18.73 8.86 4.83
N SER A 61 -19.17 8.70 6.08
CA SER A 61 -20.59 8.83 6.41
C SER A 61 -20.95 10.31 6.40
N GLY A 62 -21.56 10.77 5.30
CA GLY A 62 -22.38 11.97 5.27
C GLY A 62 -23.80 11.67 5.74
#